data_AF-A0A8S3XZZ6-F1
#
_entry.id   AF-A0A8S3XZZ6-F1
#
_cell.length_a   1.000
_cell.length_b   1.000
_cell.length_c   1.000
_cell.angle_alpha   90.00
_cell.angle_beta   90.00
_cell.angle_gamma   90.00
#
_symmetry.space_group_name_H-M   'P 1'
#
loop_
_entity.id
_entity.type
_entity.pdbx_description
1 polymer ?
#
loop_
_entity_poly.entity_id
_entity_poly.type
_entity_poly.pdbx_seq_one_letter_code
_entity_poly.pdbx_strand_id
1 'polypeptide(L)'
;MPLENRPRLPRIPVSKQNRAVLRALNPILVTYLEARLDLCETDPIIFGAAVAICRIIGAKVPMAGRATKQSSVITARRKRFEDRIAKARALIGRVTSFRSGNNRPRVVGTVRMAFAGTNISFSQPDITQKLTEHIDDLKQKIPAWGKRIRLFTEISRRFNQDHLFQSDQKRLYKSLEQPGVCGAGSGSDKTNTVAFWRGLWSEPINHSEGSWMEVVASQAASVTMNPVIIMPEYCIVTGGRGW
;
A
#
# COMPACT_ATOMS: atom_id res chain seq x y z
N MET A 1 -16.11 -22.23 -17.54
CA MET A 1 -16.18 -21.43 -16.30
C MET A 1 -15.89 -19.97 -16.66
N PRO A 2 -16.79 -19.01 -16.34
CA PRO A 2 -16.56 -17.58 -16.61
C PRO A 2 -15.27 -17.09 -15.95
N LEU A 3 -14.55 -16.16 -16.61
CA LEU A 3 -13.25 -15.64 -16.15
C LEU A 3 -13.29 -15.13 -14.70
N GLU A 4 -14.39 -14.48 -14.33
CA GLU A 4 -14.59 -13.86 -13.02
C GLU A 4 -14.59 -14.84 -11.84
N ASN A 5 -14.93 -16.11 -12.09
CA ASN A 5 -15.07 -17.14 -11.05
C ASN A 5 -13.86 -18.09 -10.98
N ARG A 6 -12.80 -17.83 -11.75
CA ARG A 6 -11.64 -18.72 -11.80
C ARG A 6 -10.71 -18.51 -10.59
N PRO A 7 -10.38 -19.58 -9.83
CA PRO A 7 -9.40 -19.47 -8.77
C PRO A 7 -8.01 -19.14 -9.34
N ARG A 8 -7.21 -18.40 -8.57
CA ARG A 8 -5.81 -18.15 -8.92
C ARG A 8 -5.02 -19.45 -8.81
N LEU A 9 -4.37 -19.84 -9.90
CA LEU A 9 -3.51 -21.02 -9.92
C LEU A 9 -2.18 -20.73 -9.20
N PRO A 10 -1.66 -21.70 -8.41
CA PRO A 10 -0.36 -21.55 -7.77
C PRO A 10 0.77 -21.56 -8.80
N ARG A 11 1.85 -20.82 -8.52
CA ARG A 11 3.05 -20.88 -9.36
C ARG A 11 3.74 -22.23 -9.18
N ILE A 12 3.88 -22.97 -10.28
CA ILE A 12 4.54 -24.28 -10.28
C ILE A 12 6.06 -24.08 -10.35
N PRO A 13 6.86 -24.68 -9.43
CA PRO A 13 8.31 -24.65 -9.51
C PRO A 13 8.83 -25.39 -10.75
N VAL A 14 9.91 -24.89 -11.35
CA VAL A 14 10.53 -25.52 -12.53
C VAL A 14 11.38 -26.72 -12.08
N SER A 15 10.74 -27.87 -11.86
CA SER A 15 11.41 -29.14 -11.57
C SER A 15 11.45 -30.03 -12.81
N LYS A 16 12.39 -31.00 -12.84
CA LYS A 16 12.50 -31.97 -13.95
C LYS A 16 11.21 -32.78 -14.13
N GLN A 17 10.57 -33.17 -13.04
CA GLN A 17 9.28 -33.89 -13.04
C GLN A 17 8.14 -33.01 -13.59
N ASN A 18 8.04 -31.77 -13.12
CA ASN A 18 6.99 -30.84 -13.58
C ASN A 18 7.13 -30.52 -15.07
N ARG A 19 8.37 -30.39 -15.56
CA ARG A 19 8.65 -30.23 -17.00
C ARG A 19 8.25 -31.46 -17.81
N ALA A 20 8.45 -32.67 -17.28
CA ALA A 20 8.04 -33.90 -17.96
C ALA A 20 6.51 -33.97 -18.10
N VAL A 21 5.77 -33.64 -17.04
CA VAL A 21 4.30 -33.56 -17.06
C VAL A 21 3.83 -32.52 -18.09
N LEU A 22 4.44 -31.33 -18.11
CA LEU A 22 4.10 -30.28 -19.08
C LEU A 22 4.38 -30.74 -20.53
N ARG A 23 5.51 -31.40 -20.77
CA ARG A 23 5.86 -31.94 -22.10
C ARG A 23 4.91 -33.04 -22.57
N ALA A 24 4.39 -33.86 -21.66
CA ALA A 24 3.41 -34.89 -22.01
C ALA A 24 2.04 -34.29 -22.35
N LEU A 25 1.63 -33.22 -21.66
CA LEU A 25 0.31 -32.61 -21.86
C LEU A 25 0.27 -31.65 -23.05
N ASN A 26 1.38 -30.98 -23.39
CA ASN A 26 1.41 -29.96 -24.43
C ASN A 26 0.97 -30.47 -25.82
N PRO A 27 1.40 -31.66 -26.30
CA PRO A 27 0.93 -32.22 -27.57
C PRO A 27 -0.58 -32.47 -27.57
N ILE A 28 -1.11 -33.00 -26.46
CA ILE A 28 -2.55 -33.24 -26.29
C ILE A 28 -3.29 -31.91 -26.35
N LEU A 29 -2.80 -30.88 -25.66
CA LEU A 29 -3.41 -29.56 -25.67
C LEU A 29 -3.46 -28.95 -27.08
N VAL A 30 -2.37 -29.09 -27.85
CA VAL A 30 -2.30 -28.61 -29.24
C VAL A 30 -3.40 -29.25 -30.10
N THR A 31 -3.64 -30.56 -29.98
CA THR A 31 -4.72 -31.22 -30.75
C THR A 31 -6.11 -30.68 -30.45
N TYR A 32 -6.38 -30.27 -29.21
CA TYR A 32 -7.67 -29.67 -28.83
C TYR A 32 -7.80 -28.20 -29.25
N LEU A 33 -6.68 -27.50 -29.45
CA LEU A 33 -6.63 -26.10 -29.85
C LEU A 33 -6.70 -25.93 -31.37
N GLU A 34 -6.07 -26.82 -32.14
CA GLU A 34 -6.08 -26.78 -33.61
C GLU A 34 -7.49 -26.98 -34.20
N ALA A 35 -8.37 -27.66 -33.47
CA ALA A 35 -9.75 -27.90 -33.90
C ALA A 35 -10.69 -26.68 -33.75
N ARG A 36 -10.24 -25.55 -33.17
CA ARG A 36 -11.11 -24.43 -32.77
C ARG A 36 -10.50 -23.07 -33.08
N LEU A 37 -11.31 -22.15 -33.61
CA LEU A 37 -10.87 -20.79 -33.97
C LEU A 37 -11.13 -19.72 -32.89
N ASP A 38 -12.08 -19.92 -31.97
CA ASP A 38 -12.57 -18.84 -31.12
C ASP A 38 -11.86 -18.76 -29.75
N LEU A 39 -11.55 -17.52 -29.34
CA LEU A 39 -10.85 -17.24 -28.08
C LEU A 39 -11.69 -17.63 -26.86
N CYS A 40 -13.02 -17.49 -26.97
CA CYS A 40 -13.96 -17.86 -25.92
C CYS A 40 -13.97 -19.37 -25.64
N GLU A 41 -13.63 -20.19 -26.64
CA GLU A 41 -13.59 -21.64 -26.53
C GLU A 41 -12.20 -22.17 -26.13
N THR A 42 -11.13 -21.50 -26.54
CA THR A 42 -9.75 -21.90 -26.22
C THR A 42 -9.38 -21.58 -24.77
N ASP A 43 -9.83 -20.44 -24.24
CA ASP A 43 -9.56 -19.99 -22.87
C ASP A 43 -9.98 -20.99 -21.75
N PRO A 44 -11.20 -21.57 -21.73
CA PRO A 44 -11.57 -22.58 -20.73
C PRO A 44 -10.77 -23.88 -20.85
N ILE A 45 -10.33 -24.26 -22.05
CA ILE A 45 -9.51 -25.46 -22.30
C ILE A 45 -8.11 -25.26 -21.73
N ILE A 46 -7.48 -24.11 -22.01
CA ILE A 46 -6.17 -23.75 -21.47
C ILE A 46 -6.22 -23.71 -19.94
N PHE A 47 -7.27 -23.12 -19.37
CA PHE A 47 -7.46 -23.09 -17.93
C PHE A 47 -7.67 -24.49 -17.33
N GLY A 48 -8.47 -25.34 -17.98
CA GLY A 48 -8.67 -26.73 -17.58
C GLY A 48 -7.38 -27.54 -17.58
N ALA A 49 -6.55 -27.38 -18.61
CA ALA A 49 -5.23 -27.99 -18.71
C ALA A 49 -4.30 -27.53 -17.57
N ALA A 50 -4.29 -26.23 -17.27
CA ALA A 50 -3.51 -25.69 -16.18
C ALA A 50 -3.95 -26.22 -14.80
N VAL A 51 -5.26 -26.38 -14.57
CA VAL A 51 -5.81 -27.03 -13.35
C VAL A 51 -5.42 -28.50 -13.29
N ALA A 52 -5.47 -29.23 -14.42
CA ALA A 52 -5.08 -30.62 -14.49
C ALA A 52 -3.60 -30.81 -14.11
N ILE A 53 -2.70 -29.97 -14.66
CA ILE A 53 -1.28 -29.96 -14.29
C ILE A 53 -1.12 -29.72 -12.78
N CYS A 54 -1.82 -28.72 -12.23
CA CYS A 54 -1.74 -28.44 -10.79
C CYS A 54 -2.17 -29.65 -9.94
N ARG A 55 -3.22 -30.38 -10.36
CA ARG A 55 -3.68 -31.59 -9.68
C ARG A 55 -2.67 -32.73 -9.76
N ILE A 56 -2.11 -32.98 -10.95
CA ILE A 56 -1.10 -34.04 -11.17
C ILE A 56 0.16 -33.80 -10.32
N ILE A 57 0.58 -32.54 -10.21
CA ILE A 57 1.76 -32.15 -9.42
C ILE A 57 1.44 -32.13 -7.90
N GLY A 58 0.17 -32.24 -7.51
CA GLY A 58 -0.25 -32.13 -6.11
C GLY A 58 -0.24 -30.70 -5.56
N ALA A 59 -0.22 -29.69 -6.44
CA ALA A 59 -0.31 -28.29 -6.06
C ALA A 59 -1.74 -27.95 -5.62
N LYS A 60 -1.90 -27.44 -4.38
CA LYS A 60 -3.20 -27.03 -3.85
C LYS A 60 -3.69 -25.79 -4.61
N VAL A 61 -4.65 -25.98 -5.53
CA VAL A 61 -5.39 -24.87 -6.14
C VAL A 61 -6.34 -24.31 -5.09
N PRO A 62 -6.15 -23.08 -4.60
CA PRO A 62 -7.05 -22.48 -3.63
C PRO A 62 -8.45 -22.39 -4.25
N MET A 63 -9.48 -22.79 -3.50
CA MET A 63 -10.86 -22.58 -3.92
C MET A 63 -11.11 -21.07 -4.12
N ALA A 64 -11.91 -20.72 -5.13
CA ALA A 64 -12.31 -19.34 -5.39
C ALA A 64 -12.84 -18.73 -4.09
N GLY A 65 -12.23 -17.62 -3.65
CA GLY A 65 -12.59 -16.93 -2.39
C GLY A 65 -11.65 -17.17 -1.20
N ARG A 66 -10.70 -18.11 -1.23
CA ARG A 66 -9.73 -18.25 -0.13
C ARG A 66 -8.54 -17.33 -0.32
N ALA A 67 -8.64 -16.11 0.19
CA ALA A 67 -7.52 -15.16 0.23
C ALA A 67 -6.31 -15.80 0.91
N THR A 68 -5.23 -16.01 0.16
CA THR A 68 -3.94 -16.40 0.71
C THR A 68 -3.48 -15.26 1.61
N LYS A 69 -3.43 -15.50 2.93
CA LYS A 69 -2.87 -14.53 3.89
C LYS A 69 -1.46 -14.18 3.41
N GLN A 70 -1.26 -12.93 2.96
CA GLN A 70 0.08 -12.45 2.60
C GLN A 70 0.97 -12.63 3.82
N SER A 71 1.98 -13.50 3.70
CA SER A 71 2.98 -13.71 4.74
C SER A 71 3.90 -12.50 4.78
N SER A 72 3.54 -11.54 5.62
CA SER A 72 4.26 -10.30 5.81
C SER A 72 5.47 -10.54 6.72
N VAL A 73 6.63 -10.79 6.12
CA VAL A 73 7.93 -10.82 6.85
C VAL A 73 8.14 -9.53 7.64
N ILE A 74 7.66 -8.40 7.12
CA ILE A 74 7.61 -7.08 7.79
C ILE A 74 6.77 -7.14 9.09
N THR A 75 5.72 -7.96 9.14
CA THR A 75 4.91 -8.17 10.35
C THR A 75 5.65 -8.95 11.42
N ALA A 76 6.58 -9.85 11.09
CA ALA A 76 7.30 -10.61 12.11
C ALA A 76 8.20 -9.70 12.98
N ARG A 77 8.92 -8.74 12.38
CA ARG A 77 9.75 -7.78 13.14
C ARG A 77 8.91 -6.79 13.94
N ARG A 78 7.83 -6.27 13.35
CA ARG A 78 6.86 -5.41 14.04
C ARG A 78 6.24 -6.12 15.24
N LYS A 79 5.77 -7.37 15.04
CA LYS A 79 5.18 -8.21 16.08
C LYS A 79 6.12 -8.42 17.27
N ARG A 80 7.43 -8.59 17.03
CA ARG A 80 8.42 -8.70 18.12
C ARG A 80 8.44 -7.46 19.01
N PHE A 81 8.29 -6.25 18.47
CA PHE A 81 8.23 -5.03 19.28
C PHE A 81 6.88 -4.89 19.99
N GLU A 82 5.77 -5.25 19.34
CA GLU A 82 4.45 -5.30 19.95
C GLU A 82 4.42 -6.27 21.15
N ASP A 83 4.98 -7.48 20.98
CA ASP A 83 5.11 -8.48 22.03
C ASP A 83 5.98 -7.98 23.19
N ARG A 84 7.09 -7.27 22.90
CA ARG A 84 7.94 -6.66 23.93
C ARG A 84 7.21 -5.58 24.72
N ILE A 85 6.44 -4.72 24.06
CA ILE A 85 5.61 -3.70 24.72
C ILE A 85 4.55 -4.37 25.60
N ALA A 86 3.86 -5.39 25.09
CA ALA A 86 2.84 -6.12 25.84
C ALA A 86 3.43 -6.78 27.09
N LYS A 87 4.57 -7.47 26.95
CA LYS A 87 5.28 -8.09 28.07
C LYS A 87 5.75 -7.06 29.09
N ALA A 88 6.30 -5.93 28.66
CA ALA A 88 6.73 -4.86 29.55
C ALA A 88 5.56 -4.25 30.33
N ARG A 89 4.42 -3.96 29.67
CA ARG A 89 3.22 -3.47 30.35
C ARG A 89 2.69 -4.46 31.38
N ALA A 90 2.64 -5.74 31.03
CA ALA A 90 2.23 -6.80 31.96
C ALA A 90 3.17 -6.91 33.16
N LEU A 91 4.48 -6.78 32.94
CA LEU A 91 5.48 -6.81 34.01
C LEU A 91 5.37 -5.58 34.92
N ILE A 92 5.21 -4.37 34.36
CA ILE A 92 4.93 -3.15 35.14
C ILE A 92 3.73 -3.40 36.06
N GLY A 93 2.60 -3.86 35.51
CA GLY A 93 1.40 -4.13 36.32
C GLY A 93 1.63 -5.14 37.45
N ARG A 94 2.42 -6.20 37.20
CA ARG A 94 2.76 -7.21 38.22
C ARG A 94 3.70 -6.65 39.30
N VAL A 95 4.72 -5.88 38.92
CA VAL A 95 5.65 -5.25 39.86
C VAL A 95 4.92 -4.20 40.70
N THR A 96 4.05 -3.38 40.10
CA THR A 96 3.21 -2.42 40.82
C THR A 96 2.28 -3.14 41.80
N SER A 97 1.63 -4.23 41.38
CA SER A 97 0.77 -5.04 42.27
C SER A 97 1.56 -5.64 43.45
N PHE A 98 2.76 -6.15 43.19
CA PHE A 98 3.66 -6.66 44.23
C PHE A 98 4.03 -5.56 45.23
N ARG A 99 4.37 -4.35 44.75
CA ARG A 99 4.67 -3.18 45.58
C ARG A 99 3.48 -2.74 46.44
N SER A 100 2.26 -2.92 45.96
CA SER A 100 1.02 -2.68 46.74
C SER A 100 0.72 -3.77 47.79
N GLY A 101 1.59 -4.76 47.99
CA GLY A 101 1.43 -5.82 49.00
C GLY A 101 0.82 -7.12 48.49
N ASN A 102 0.65 -7.29 47.17
CA ASN A 102 0.11 -8.53 46.60
C ASN A 102 1.17 -9.65 46.55
N ASN A 103 1.11 -10.55 47.53
CA ASN A 103 2.06 -11.66 47.69
C ASN A 103 1.58 -12.98 47.06
N ARG A 104 0.65 -12.95 46.11
CA ARG A 104 0.22 -14.17 45.40
C ARG A 104 1.43 -14.86 44.72
N PRO A 105 1.60 -16.19 44.83
CA PRO A 105 2.78 -16.90 44.32
C PRO A 105 3.08 -16.64 42.84
N ARG A 106 2.05 -16.49 42.00
CA ARG A 106 2.21 -16.16 40.57
C ARG A 106 2.83 -14.78 40.33
N VAL A 107 2.45 -13.79 41.13
CA VAL A 107 2.98 -12.42 41.04
C VAL A 107 4.42 -12.41 41.52
N VAL A 108 4.67 -12.95 42.72
CA VAL A 108 6.01 -13.06 43.31
C VAL A 108 6.97 -13.83 42.41
N GLY A 109 6.54 -14.97 41.88
CA GLY A 109 7.33 -15.78 40.95
C GLY A 109 7.67 -15.03 39.67
N THR A 110 6.73 -14.26 39.11
CA THR A 110 7.03 -13.45 37.91
C THR A 110 8.05 -12.36 38.22
N VAL A 111 7.89 -11.64 39.34
CA VAL A 111 8.82 -10.59 39.74
C VAL A 111 10.20 -11.21 39.98
N ARG A 112 10.30 -12.32 40.72
CA ARG A 112 11.57 -13.02 40.95
C ARG A 112 12.24 -13.45 39.64
N MET A 113 11.49 -13.93 38.67
CA MET A 113 12.01 -14.27 37.34
C MET A 113 12.46 -13.04 36.55
N ALA A 114 11.79 -11.91 36.68
CA ALA A 114 12.18 -10.66 36.01
C ALA A 114 13.51 -10.09 36.54
N PHE A 115 13.79 -10.35 37.81
CA PHE A 115 15.06 -9.99 38.48
C PHE A 115 16.04 -11.17 38.55
N ALA A 116 15.75 -12.31 37.92
CA ALA A 116 16.66 -13.45 37.91
C ALA A 116 17.97 -13.05 37.20
N GLY A 117 19.11 -13.26 37.87
CA GLY A 117 20.42 -12.85 37.37
C GLY A 117 20.82 -11.41 37.71
N THR A 118 19.94 -10.63 38.33
CA THR A 118 20.36 -9.41 39.05
C THR A 118 20.72 -9.79 40.48
N ASN A 119 21.79 -9.19 41.05
CA ASN A 119 22.24 -9.43 42.44
C ASN A 119 21.29 -8.79 43.48
N ILE A 120 19.97 -8.87 43.24
CA ILE A 120 18.94 -8.23 44.04
C ILE A 120 18.26 -9.31 44.87
N SER A 121 18.60 -9.34 46.15
CA SER A 121 17.88 -10.19 47.11
C SER A 121 16.57 -9.51 47.51
N PHE A 122 15.49 -10.28 47.49
CA PHE A 122 14.16 -9.79 47.85
C PHE A 122 14.01 -9.45 49.35
N SER A 123 15.02 -9.77 50.17
CA SER A 123 15.08 -9.43 51.59
C SER A 123 15.85 -8.14 51.89
N GLN A 124 16.42 -7.47 50.89
CA GLN A 124 17.13 -6.20 51.08
C GLN A 124 16.15 -5.04 51.31
N PRO A 125 16.51 -4.05 52.14
CA PRO A 125 15.68 -2.86 52.37
C PRO A 125 15.47 -2.02 51.09
N ASP A 126 16.45 -2.01 50.18
CA ASP A 126 16.44 -1.19 48.97
C ASP A 126 15.57 -1.74 47.83
N ILE A 127 14.83 -2.82 48.07
CA ILE A 127 14.10 -3.51 47.01
C ILE A 127 13.04 -2.62 46.36
N THR A 128 12.39 -1.77 47.14
CA THR A 128 11.33 -0.86 46.67
C THR A 128 11.87 0.16 45.69
N GLN A 129 13.09 0.66 45.94
CA GLN A 129 13.79 1.56 45.03
C GLN A 129 14.15 0.84 43.73
N LYS A 130 14.80 -0.33 43.82
CA LYS A 130 15.20 -1.12 42.64
C LYS A 130 14.00 -1.54 41.77
N LEU A 131 12.85 -1.85 42.38
CA LEU A 131 11.60 -2.13 41.66
C LEU A 131 11.09 -0.88 40.91
N THR A 132 11.27 0.30 41.49
CA THR A 132 10.86 1.57 40.87
C THR A 132 11.77 1.92 39.69
N GLU A 133 13.08 1.79 39.87
CA GLU A 133 14.07 1.95 38.79
C GLU A 133 13.75 1.01 37.62
N HIS A 134 13.44 -0.25 37.90
CA HIS A 134 13.06 -1.21 36.85
C HIS A 134 11.74 -0.84 36.14
N ILE A 135 10.76 -0.31 36.86
CA ILE A 135 9.52 0.20 36.25
C ILE A 135 9.85 1.36 35.30
N ASP A 136 10.69 2.29 35.73
CA ASP A 136 11.02 3.48 34.94
C ASP A 136 11.86 3.12 33.71
N ASP A 137 12.78 2.17 33.82
CA ASP A 137 13.49 1.55 32.68
C ASP A 137 12.50 0.99 31.63
N LEU A 138 11.48 0.25 32.08
CA LEU A 138 10.47 -0.31 31.18
C LEU A 138 9.61 0.80 30.56
N LYS A 139 9.22 1.82 31.34
CA LYS A 139 8.51 3.00 30.84
C LYS A 139 9.33 3.77 29.81
N GLN A 140 10.65 3.84 29.93
CA GLN A 140 11.53 4.46 28.93
C GLN A 140 11.68 3.58 27.68
N LYS A 141 11.73 2.25 27.82
CA LYS A 141 11.85 1.31 26.69
C LYS A 141 10.59 1.23 25.83
N ILE A 142 9.40 1.31 26.43
CA ILE A 142 8.11 1.27 25.71
C ILE A 142 8.00 2.31 24.58
N PRO A 143 8.21 3.63 24.80
CA PRO A 143 8.13 4.63 23.74
C PRO A 143 9.24 4.44 22.71
N ALA A 144 10.44 3.97 23.09
CA ALA A 144 11.50 3.65 22.15
C ALA A 144 11.09 2.52 21.17
N TRP A 145 10.46 1.45 21.67
CA TRP A 145 9.90 0.41 20.81
C TRP A 145 8.71 0.91 19.99
N GLY A 146 7.86 1.78 20.55
CA GLY A 146 6.77 2.44 19.83
C GLY A 146 7.27 3.27 18.64
N LYS A 147 8.35 4.04 18.82
CA LYS A 147 9.01 4.79 17.74
C LYS A 147 9.51 3.87 16.64
N ARG A 148 10.12 2.72 17.00
CA ARG A 148 10.56 1.71 16.02
C ARG A 148 9.40 1.17 15.20
N ILE A 149 8.25 0.87 15.83
CA ILE A 149 7.04 0.43 15.12
C ILE A 149 6.59 1.48 14.10
N ARG A 150 6.51 2.76 14.52
CA ARG A 150 6.13 3.87 13.62
C ARG A 150 7.06 4.00 12.42
N LEU A 151 8.38 3.92 12.65
CA LEU A 151 9.37 3.93 11.58
C LEU A 151 9.19 2.76 10.62
N PHE A 152 8.99 1.54 11.12
CA PHE A 152 8.75 0.39 10.25
C PHE A 152 7.48 0.54 9.41
N THR A 153 6.40 1.05 10.01
CA THR A 153 5.17 1.30 9.26
C THR A 153 5.36 2.36 8.19
N GLU A 154 6.13 3.41 8.48
CA GLU A 154 6.41 4.48 7.54
C GLU A 154 7.31 4.01 6.40
N ILE A 155 8.41 3.31 6.69
CA ILE A 155 9.30 2.74 5.68
C ILE A 155 8.52 1.79 4.76
N SER A 156 7.68 0.92 5.34
CA SER A 156 6.86 -0.01 4.55
C SER A 156 5.83 0.72 3.70
N ARG A 157 5.22 1.78 4.24
CA ARG A 157 4.27 2.62 3.51
C ARG A 157 4.96 3.30 2.32
N ARG A 158 6.10 3.95 2.54
CA ARG A 158 6.88 4.63 1.49
C ARG A 158 7.29 3.64 0.41
N PHE A 159 7.89 2.51 0.80
CA PHE A 159 8.26 1.45 -0.14
C PHE A 159 7.07 0.97 -0.99
N ASN A 160 5.92 0.73 -0.37
CA ASN A 160 4.72 0.32 -1.10
C ASN A 160 4.20 1.43 -2.03
N GLN A 161 4.26 2.69 -1.61
CA GLN A 161 3.86 3.84 -2.42
C GLN A 161 4.80 4.04 -3.61
N ASP A 162 6.11 3.94 -3.41
CA ASP A 162 7.12 4.05 -4.47
C ASP A 162 6.96 2.92 -5.49
N HIS A 163 6.76 1.69 -5.01
CA HIS A 163 6.48 0.56 -5.89
C HIS A 163 5.17 0.75 -6.68
N LEU A 164 4.12 1.25 -6.02
CA LEU A 164 2.84 1.54 -6.68
C LEU A 164 2.97 2.70 -7.67
N PHE A 165 3.78 3.72 -7.39
CA PHE A 165 4.09 4.79 -8.30
C PHE A 165 4.80 4.28 -9.56
N GLN A 166 5.79 3.41 -9.40
CA GLN A 166 6.54 2.85 -10.54
C GLN A 166 5.69 1.91 -11.39
N SER A 167 4.77 1.16 -10.79
CA SER A 167 3.96 0.15 -11.50
C SER A 167 2.62 0.67 -12.02
N ASP A 168 1.89 1.47 -11.24
CA ASP A 168 0.56 1.99 -11.57
C ASP A 168 0.28 3.32 -10.83
N GLN A 169 0.74 4.42 -11.43
CA GLN A 169 0.56 5.77 -10.91
C GLN A 169 -0.91 6.12 -10.67
N LYS A 170 -1.82 5.69 -11.57
CA LYS A 170 -3.26 5.97 -11.45
C LYS A 170 -3.84 5.37 -10.17
N ARG A 171 -3.44 4.14 -9.81
CA ARG A 171 -3.85 3.52 -8.55
C ARG A 171 -3.30 4.25 -7.34
N LEU A 172 -2.07 4.76 -7.39
CA LEU A 172 -1.52 5.55 -6.30
C LEU A 172 -2.35 6.81 -6.07
N TYR A 173 -2.59 7.62 -7.11
CA TYR A 173 -3.35 8.86 -6.96
C TYR A 173 -4.78 8.60 -6.48
N LYS A 174 -5.47 7.59 -7.04
CA LYS A 174 -6.78 7.16 -6.52
C LYS A 174 -6.75 6.75 -5.04
N SER A 175 -5.64 6.15 -4.58
CA SER A 175 -5.48 5.79 -3.16
C SER A 175 -5.22 7.00 -2.25
N LEU A 176 -4.69 8.10 -2.80
CA LEU A 176 -4.41 9.35 -2.09
C LEU A 176 -5.62 10.29 -2.04
N GLU A 177 -6.52 10.23 -3.03
CA GLU A 177 -7.75 11.05 -3.16
C GLU A 177 -8.86 10.76 -2.11
N GLN A 178 -8.52 10.06 -1.03
CA GLN A 178 -9.34 9.66 0.12
C GLN A 178 -10.34 8.49 -0.08
N PRO A 179 -10.44 7.55 0.90
CA PRO A 179 -11.42 6.46 0.91
C PRO A 179 -12.88 6.88 1.15
N GLY A 180 -13.16 8.16 1.44
CA GLY A 180 -14.50 8.66 1.77
C GLY A 180 -15.13 9.56 0.71
N VAL A 181 -14.38 9.98 -0.32
CA VAL A 181 -14.85 10.93 -1.33
C VAL A 181 -15.13 10.27 -2.68
N CYS A 182 -14.60 9.06 -2.91
CA CYS A 182 -15.13 8.18 -3.96
C CYS A 182 -16.39 7.46 -3.46
N GLY A 183 -17.41 8.25 -3.11
CA GLY A 183 -18.77 7.79 -3.34
C GLY A 183 -18.87 7.36 -4.80
N ALA A 184 -19.62 6.31 -5.07
CA ALA A 184 -19.99 5.87 -6.40
C ALA A 184 -20.84 6.94 -7.11
N GLY A 185 -20.27 8.12 -7.32
CA GLY A 185 -20.83 9.19 -8.12
C GLY A 185 -20.49 8.88 -9.56
N SER A 186 -21.54 8.69 -10.36
CA SER A 186 -21.48 8.80 -11.81
C SER A 186 -20.50 9.90 -12.21
N GLY A 187 -19.66 9.65 -13.22
CA GLY A 187 -18.71 10.63 -13.72
C GLY A 187 -19.33 12.02 -13.76
N SER A 188 -18.62 12.99 -13.18
CA SER A 188 -19.04 14.39 -13.04
C SER A 188 -19.85 14.83 -14.27
N ASP A 189 -21.11 15.17 -14.06
CA ASP A 189 -22.01 15.61 -15.13
C ASP A 189 -21.35 16.73 -15.93
N LYS A 190 -21.34 16.63 -17.27
CA LYS A 190 -20.63 17.57 -18.16
C LYS A 190 -21.08 19.00 -17.91
N THR A 191 -22.34 19.17 -17.55
CA THR A 191 -22.98 20.44 -17.18
C THR A 191 -22.29 21.07 -15.96
N ASN A 192 -22.04 20.29 -14.91
CA ASN A 192 -21.38 20.75 -13.69
C ASN A 192 -19.90 21.09 -13.94
N THR A 193 -19.20 20.30 -14.76
CA THR A 193 -17.81 20.60 -15.13
C THR A 193 -17.73 21.91 -15.91
N VAL A 194 -18.62 22.10 -16.89
CA VAL A 194 -18.66 23.32 -17.70
C VAL A 194 -19.06 24.53 -16.85
N ALA A 195 -20.04 24.39 -15.95
CA ALA A 195 -20.46 25.47 -15.05
C ALA A 195 -19.33 25.90 -14.10
N PHE A 196 -18.57 24.95 -13.54
CA PHE A 196 -17.43 25.23 -12.69
C PHE A 196 -16.33 26.02 -13.42
N TRP A 197 -15.87 25.52 -14.57
CA TRP A 197 -14.83 26.21 -15.34
C TRP A 197 -15.30 27.53 -15.93
N ARG A 198 -16.58 27.60 -16.34
CA ARG A 198 -17.22 28.85 -16.77
C ARG A 198 -17.23 29.85 -15.63
N GLY A 199 -17.65 29.50 -14.42
CA GLY A 199 -17.63 30.41 -13.28
C GLY A 199 -16.23 30.98 -13.00
N LEU A 200 -15.21 30.12 -13.05
CA LEU A 200 -13.82 30.53 -12.81
C LEU A 200 -13.27 31.50 -13.88
N TRP A 201 -13.73 31.37 -15.14
CA TRP A 201 -13.16 32.11 -16.27
C TRP A 201 -14.08 33.22 -16.80
N SER A 202 -15.37 33.21 -16.45
CA SER A 202 -16.38 34.13 -16.98
C SER A 202 -16.74 35.24 -16.00
N GLU A 203 -16.41 35.08 -14.72
CA GLU A 203 -16.48 36.18 -13.76
C GLU A 203 -15.16 36.96 -13.83
N PRO A 204 -15.15 38.18 -14.41
CA PRO A 204 -13.96 39.03 -14.36
C PRO A 204 -13.72 39.41 -12.90
N ILE A 205 -12.70 38.82 -12.30
CA ILE A 205 -12.22 39.23 -10.99
C ILE A 205 -11.54 40.59 -11.20
N ASN A 206 -12.10 41.64 -10.62
CA ASN A 206 -11.44 42.94 -10.57
C ASN A 206 -10.21 42.81 -9.66
N HIS A 207 -9.05 42.60 -10.26
CA HIS A 207 -7.78 42.67 -9.55
C HIS A 207 -7.47 44.13 -9.24
N SER A 208 -7.16 44.46 -7.99
CA SER A 208 -6.62 45.79 -7.66
C SER A 208 -5.24 45.92 -8.30
N GLU A 209 -5.15 46.71 -9.36
CA GLU A 209 -3.89 46.95 -10.06
C GLU A 209 -2.90 47.61 -9.10
N GLY A 210 -1.75 46.95 -8.85
CA GLY A 210 -0.70 47.53 -8.03
C GLY A 210 0.05 48.61 -8.81
N SER A 211 0.59 49.62 -8.11
CA SER A 211 1.35 50.74 -8.69
C SER A 211 2.52 50.32 -9.61
N TRP A 212 2.99 49.09 -9.50
CA TRP A 212 4.02 48.52 -10.36
C TRP A 212 3.55 48.29 -11.81
N MET A 213 2.23 48.20 -12.08
CA MET A 213 1.72 48.03 -13.44
C MET A 213 1.93 49.28 -14.29
N GLU A 214 1.90 50.48 -13.70
CA GLU A 214 2.26 51.73 -14.38
C GLU A 214 3.75 51.76 -14.77
N VAL A 215 4.61 51.19 -13.93
CA VAL A 215 6.05 51.03 -14.21
C VAL A 215 6.28 50.07 -15.37
N VAL A 216 5.54 48.96 -15.42
CA VAL A 216 5.62 48.00 -16.53
C VAL A 216 5.03 48.58 -17.82
N ALA A 217 3.93 49.32 -17.75
CA ALA A 217 3.32 49.97 -18.91
C ALA A 217 4.25 51.04 -19.51
N SER A 218 4.91 51.84 -18.68
CA SER A 218 5.90 52.83 -19.13
C SER A 218 7.15 52.18 -19.73
N GLN A 219 7.62 51.06 -19.16
CA GLN A 219 8.68 50.25 -19.75
C GLN A 219 8.26 49.65 -21.10
N ALA A 220 7.04 49.08 -21.20
CA ALA A 220 6.53 48.52 -22.45
C ALA A 220 6.34 49.59 -23.54
N ALA A 221 5.88 50.80 -23.17
CA ALA A 221 5.73 51.91 -24.10
C ALA A 221 7.07 52.42 -24.67
N SER A 222 8.16 52.26 -23.92
CA SER A 222 9.52 52.57 -24.39
C SER A 222 10.11 51.52 -25.34
N VAL A 223 9.47 50.36 -25.47
CA VAL A 223 9.86 49.31 -26.42
C VAL A 223 9.09 49.52 -27.72
N THR A 224 9.76 50.09 -28.72
CA THR A 224 9.21 50.18 -30.07
C THR A 224 9.16 48.78 -30.70
N MET A 225 7.97 48.18 -30.82
CA MET A 225 7.83 46.94 -31.57
C MET A 225 7.99 47.21 -33.07
N ASN A 226 8.87 46.46 -33.73
CA ASN A 226 8.90 46.41 -35.19
C ASN A 226 7.57 45.82 -35.70
N PRO A 227 6.96 46.40 -36.75
CA PRO A 227 5.69 45.90 -37.27
C PRO A 227 5.86 44.45 -37.72
N VAL A 228 5.06 43.56 -37.12
CA VAL A 228 5.00 42.16 -37.52
C VAL A 228 4.19 42.09 -38.81
N ILE A 229 4.88 42.01 -39.94
CA ILE A 229 4.26 41.77 -41.25
C ILE A 229 3.96 40.28 -41.32
N ILE A 230 2.68 39.91 -41.10
CA ILE A 230 2.23 38.54 -41.30
C ILE A 230 2.07 38.32 -42.80
N MET A 231 3.06 37.67 -43.41
CA MET A 231 2.99 37.27 -44.82
C MET A 231 1.89 36.20 -44.99
N PRO A 232 1.00 36.33 -46.01
CA PRO A 232 -0.18 35.48 -46.18
C PRO A 232 0.13 34.00 -46.54
N GLU A 233 1.41 33.66 -46.69
CA GLU A 233 1.90 32.38 -47.23
C GLU A 233 1.79 31.21 -46.23
N TYR A 234 1.48 31.48 -44.96
CA TYR A 234 1.40 30.45 -43.91
C TYR A 234 -0.04 30.02 -43.56
N CYS A 235 -1.06 30.54 -44.25
CA CYS A 235 -2.44 30.07 -44.09
C CYS A 235 -2.73 28.87 -45.00
N ILE A 236 -2.13 27.70 -44.72
CA ILE A 236 -2.59 26.43 -45.32
C ILE A 236 -3.86 26.00 -44.57
N VAL A 237 -5.02 26.46 -45.05
CA VAL A 237 -6.32 25.88 -44.67
C VAL A 237 -6.52 24.62 -45.50
N THR A 238 -6.10 23.46 -45.00
CA THR A 238 -6.56 22.16 -45.53
C THR A 238 -7.96 21.86 -44.98
N GLY A 239 -8.94 22.59 -45.48
CA GLY A 239 -10.36 22.27 -45.30
C GLY A 239 -10.77 21.18 -46.28
N GLY A 240 -10.58 19.92 -45.90
CA GLY A 240 -11.18 18.77 -46.59
C GLY A 240 -12.70 18.83 -46.46
N ARG A 241 -13.39 19.19 -47.56
CA ARG A 241 -14.83 18.93 -47.71
C ARG A 241 -15.01 17.67 -48.54
N GLY A 242 -15.51 16.63 -47.88
CA GLY A 242 -16.17 15.53 -48.56
C GLY A 242 -17.49 16.00 -49.16
N TRP A 243 -17.72 15.54 -50.38
CA TRP A 243 -19.03 15.16 -50.93
C TRP A 243 -18.82 13.80 -51.60
#